data_AF-A0A949PIK2-F1
#
_entry.id   AF-A0A949PIK2-F1
#
_cell.length_a   1.000
_cell.length_b   1.000
_cell.length_c   1.000
_cell.angle_alpha   90.00
_cell.angle_beta   90.00
_cell.angle_gamma   90.00
#
_symmetry.space_group_name_H-M   'P 1'
#
loop_
_entity.id
_entity.type
_entity.pdbx_description
1 polymer ?
#
loop_
_entity_poly.entity_id
_entity_poly.type
_entity_poly.pdbx_seq_one_letter_code
_entity_poly.pdbx_strand_id
1 'polypeptide(L)'
;MRKLLRDPLVHFLVAGVVLFLLYGAVGTSNEESDQKIVQVGHTELLVFLQQQSKKFDPAQFEKVLAGMSEQERAALIDEYVRQEVLVREAKRLGLEKKDYVIRRRLIQKMEFLADGYAKQVVALEEAELKAYYAEHLVDYLVEPKITFTHVFIDPRKHSADEMDIEVDRVGETLKAQSVPFSDAPKHGDRFPFHVNYVDKSDA
;
A
#
# COMPACT_ATOMS: atom_id res chain seq x y z
N MET A 1 -69.61 -15.34 5.17
CA MET A 1 -68.32 -15.99 5.52
C MET A 1 -68.30 -17.51 5.33
N ARG A 2 -69.39 -18.27 5.54
CA ARG A 2 -69.42 -19.74 5.34
C ARG A 2 -69.26 -20.24 3.89
N LYS A 3 -69.43 -19.39 2.87
CA LYS A 3 -69.23 -19.77 1.45
C LYS A 3 -67.76 -19.82 1.03
N LEU A 4 -66.88 -19.00 1.61
CA LEU A 4 -65.44 -19.05 1.31
C LEU A 4 -64.78 -20.35 1.82
N LEU A 5 -65.28 -20.91 2.92
CA LEU A 5 -64.77 -22.15 3.53
C LEU A 5 -65.19 -23.44 2.79
N ARG A 6 -66.03 -23.34 1.75
CA ARG A 6 -66.43 -24.47 0.91
C ARG A 6 -65.86 -24.38 -0.51
N ASP A 7 -65.07 -23.34 -0.78
CA ASP A 7 -64.47 -23.14 -2.09
C ASP A 7 -63.20 -24.01 -2.22
N PRO A 8 -63.11 -24.91 -3.22
CA PRO A 8 -61.93 -25.74 -3.46
C PRO A 8 -60.63 -24.94 -3.56
N LEU A 9 -60.69 -23.70 -4.04
CA LEU A 9 -59.52 -22.82 -4.15
C LEU A 9 -58.94 -22.43 -2.80
N VAL A 10 -59.78 -22.23 -1.78
CA VAL A 10 -59.33 -21.86 -0.43
C VAL A 10 -58.66 -23.06 0.25
N HIS A 11 -59.15 -24.27 0.02
CA HIS A 11 -58.48 -25.49 0.51
C HIS A 11 -57.12 -25.70 -0.15
N PHE A 12 -57.02 -25.45 -1.46
CA PHE A 12 -55.74 -25.52 -2.17
C PHE A 12 -54.74 -24.49 -1.66
N LEU A 13 -55.18 -23.25 -1.43
CA LEU A 13 -54.35 -22.19 -0.86
C LEU A 13 -53.86 -22.54 0.55
N VAL A 14 -54.76 -23.02 1.42
CA VAL A 14 -54.40 -23.43 2.78
C VAL A 14 -53.45 -24.63 2.76
N ALA A 15 -53.70 -25.63 1.92
CA ALA A 15 -52.80 -26.76 1.75
C ALA A 15 -51.42 -26.31 1.25
N GLY A 16 -51.36 -25.37 0.30
CA GLY A 16 -50.11 -24.78 -0.18
C GLY A 16 -49.34 -24.02 0.89
N VAL A 17 -50.04 -23.20 1.70
CA VAL A 17 -49.43 -22.49 2.83
C VAL A 17 -48.93 -23.47 3.90
N VAL A 18 -49.71 -24.50 4.23
CA VAL A 18 -49.31 -25.53 5.19
C VAL A 18 -48.10 -26.31 4.67
N LEU A 19 -48.07 -26.66 3.39
CA LEU A 19 -46.95 -27.38 2.77
C LEU A 19 -45.70 -26.51 2.65
N PHE A 20 -45.86 -25.21 2.40
CA PHE A 20 -44.76 -24.22 2.42
C PHE A 20 -44.19 -24.02 3.82
N LEU A 21 -45.04 -23.91 4.84
CA LEU A 21 -44.61 -23.82 6.24
C LEU A 21 -43.95 -25.12 6.71
N LEU A 22 -44.48 -26.29 6.33
CA LEU A 22 -43.86 -27.58 6.60
C LEU A 22 -42.52 -27.71 5.88
N TYR A 23 -42.43 -27.29 4.62
CA TYR A 23 -41.18 -27.27 3.88
C TYR A 23 -40.15 -26.33 4.52
N GLY A 24 -40.56 -25.14 4.98
CA GLY A 24 -39.68 -24.21 5.69
C GLY A 24 -39.26 -24.70 7.09
N ALA A 25 -40.14 -25.44 7.78
CA ALA A 25 -39.86 -25.99 9.11
C ALA A 25 -39.02 -27.28 9.08
N VAL A 26 -39.14 -28.08 8.01
CA VAL A 26 -38.31 -29.28 7.76
C VAL A 26 -37.02 -28.91 7.02
N GLY A 27 -37.03 -27.81 6.27
CA GLY A 27 -35.92 -27.25 5.51
C GLY A 27 -34.88 -26.51 6.36
N THR A 28 -34.58 -26.98 7.57
CA THR A 28 -33.33 -26.62 8.23
C THR A 28 -32.27 -27.63 7.83
N SER A 29 -31.48 -27.28 6.80
CA SER A 29 -30.10 -27.75 6.52
C SER A 29 -29.75 -28.06 5.05
N ASN A 30 -30.32 -27.34 4.06
CA ASN A 30 -29.66 -27.29 2.75
C ASN A 30 -28.26 -26.65 2.81
N GLU A 31 -27.95 -25.88 3.85
CA GLU A 31 -26.59 -25.41 4.12
C GLU A 31 -25.62 -26.55 4.51
N GLU A 32 -26.06 -27.62 5.17
CA GLU A 32 -25.16 -28.72 5.56
C GLU A 32 -24.74 -29.60 4.38
N SER A 33 -25.57 -29.70 3.35
CA SER A 33 -25.23 -30.47 2.13
C SER A 33 -24.22 -29.72 1.27
N ASP A 34 -24.37 -28.40 1.13
CA ASP A 34 -23.43 -27.56 0.37
C ASP A 34 -22.07 -27.43 1.08
N GLN A 35 -22.06 -27.51 2.41
CA GLN A 35 -20.82 -27.54 3.22
C GLN A 35 -19.93 -28.75 2.96
N LYS A 36 -20.48 -29.89 2.49
CA LYS A 36 -19.71 -31.15 2.37
C LYS A 36 -19.05 -31.37 1.00
N ILE A 37 -19.46 -30.64 -0.04
CA ILE A 37 -18.91 -30.79 -1.39
C ILE A 37 -18.01 -29.59 -1.70
N VAL A 38 -16.74 -29.86 -2.02
CA VAL A 38 -15.82 -28.85 -2.57
C VAL A 38 -15.88 -28.94 -4.08
N GLN A 39 -16.45 -27.93 -4.72
CA GLN A 39 -16.47 -27.84 -6.19
C GLN A 39 -15.09 -27.41 -6.66
N VAL A 40 -14.51 -28.20 -7.56
CA VAL A 40 -13.20 -27.95 -8.17
C VAL A 40 -13.38 -27.93 -9.69
N GLY A 41 -13.55 -26.74 -10.24
CA GLY A 41 -13.62 -26.50 -11.67
C GLY A 41 -12.49 -25.60 -12.16
N HIS A 42 -12.52 -25.30 -13.45
CA HIS A 42 -11.54 -24.42 -14.09
C HIS A 42 -11.58 -23.01 -13.49
N THR A 43 -12.78 -22.47 -13.30
CA THR A 43 -13.00 -21.12 -12.76
C THR A 43 -12.45 -20.99 -11.34
N GLU A 44 -12.68 -21.99 -10.49
CA GLU A 44 -12.23 -21.99 -9.09
C GLU A 44 -10.70 -22.01 -9.01
N LEU A 45 -10.05 -22.86 -9.79
CA LEU A 45 -8.58 -22.93 -9.85
C LEU A 45 -7.96 -21.65 -10.39
N LEU A 46 -8.59 -21.02 -11.39
CA LEU A 46 -8.13 -19.76 -11.95
C LEU A 46 -8.27 -18.60 -10.94
N VAL A 47 -9.37 -18.55 -10.20
CA VAL A 47 -9.55 -17.58 -9.12
C VAL A 47 -8.52 -17.82 -8.01
N PHE A 48 -8.29 -19.08 -7.65
CA PHE A 48 -7.32 -19.47 -6.63
C PHE A 48 -5.89 -19.03 -6.96
N LEU A 49 -5.43 -19.25 -8.20
CA LEU A 49 -4.13 -18.80 -8.68
C LEU A 49 -3.95 -17.28 -8.62
N GLN A 50 -4.97 -16.52 -8.98
CA GLN A 50 -4.96 -15.06 -8.89
C GLN A 50 -4.84 -14.59 -7.43
N GLN A 51 -5.56 -15.24 -6.52
CA GLN A 51 -5.50 -14.93 -5.10
C GLN A 51 -4.12 -15.22 -4.49
N GLN A 52 -3.52 -16.37 -4.84
CA GLN A 52 -2.20 -16.75 -4.35
C GLN A 52 -1.10 -15.81 -4.84
N SER A 53 -1.18 -15.40 -6.11
CA SER A 53 -0.21 -14.49 -6.74
C SER A 53 -0.43 -13.01 -6.41
N LYS A 54 -1.59 -12.65 -5.83
CA LYS A 54 -2.05 -11.26 -5.58
C LYS A 54 -2.09 -10.41 -6.87
N LYS A 55 -2.31 -11.05 -8.02
CA LYS A 55 -2.41 -10.41 -9.33
C LYS A 55 -3.75 -10.79 -9.96
N PHE A 56 -4.45 -9.79 -10.50
CA PHE A 56 -5.77 -9.95 -11.09
C PHE A 56 -5.69 -9.74 -12.61
N ASP A 57 -5.01 -10.66 -13.30
CA ASP A 57 -4.92 -10.73 -14.76
C ASP A 57 -5.43 -12.09 -15.26
N PRO A 58 -6.75 -12.22 -15.49
CA PRO A 58 -7.34 -13.51 -15.89
C PRO A 58 -6.69 -14.11 -17.14
N ALA A 59 -6.34 -13.28 -18.13
CA ALA A 59 -5.80 -13.75 -19.40
C ALA A 59 -4.40 -14.34 -19.25
N GLN A 60 -3.58 -13.78 -18.37
CA GLN A 60 -2.28 -14.35 -18.04
C GLN A 60 -2.44 -15.69 -17.30
N PHE A 61 -3.31 -15.76 -16.29
CA PHE A 61 -3.48 -16.96 -15.48
C PHE A 61 -4.19 -18.10 -16.21
N GLU A 62 -5.02 -17.82 -17.22
CA GLU A 62 -5.54 -18.83 -18.14
C GLU A 62 -4.41 -19.61 -18.83
N LYS A 63 -3.41 -18.89 -19.37
CA LYS A 63 -2.26 -19.51 -20.05
C LYS A 63 -1.42 -20.34 -19.10
N VAL A 64 -1.24 -19.87 -17.87
CA VAL A 64 -0.50 -20.59 -16.82
C VAL A 64 -1.23 -21.89 -16.49
N LEU A 65 -2.53 -21.83 -16.21
CA LEU A 65 -3.33 -23.00 -15.85
C LEU A 65 -3.41 -24.01 -17.00
N ALA A 66 -3.55 -23.55 -18.24
CA ALA A 66 -3.54 -24.40 -19.43
C ALA A 66 -2.17 -25.05 -19.72
N GLY A 67 -1.09 -24.41 -19.30
CA GLY A 67 0.28 -24.91 -19.47
C GLY A 67 0.79 -25.82 -18.35
N MET A 68 0.01 -25.99 -17.27
CA MET A 68 0.40 -26.85 -16.14
C MET A 68 0.41 -28.33 -16.53
N SER A 69 1.42 -29.05 -16.05
CA SER A 69 1.44 -30.51 -16.08
C SER A 69 0.32 -31.10 -15.21
N GLU A 70 -0.03 -32.36 -15.44
CA GLU A 70 -1.03 -33.06 -14.61
C GLU A 70 -0.64 -33.09 -13.13
N GLN A 71 0.66 -33.23 -12.84
CA GLN A 71 1.19 -33.25 -11.47
C GLN A 71 1.04 -31.88 -10.79
N GLU A 72 1.39 -30.79 -11.48
CA GLU A 72 1.22 -29.43 -10.96
C GLU A 72 -0.26 -29.10 -10.74
N ARG A 73 -1.12 -29.51 -11.67
CA ARG A 73 -2.56 -29.33 -11.55
C ARG A 73 -3.14 -30.13 -10.39
N ALA A 74 -2.71 -31.37 -10.18
CA ALA A 74 -3.12 -32.18 -9.05
C ALA A 74 -2.68 -31.56 -7.71
N ALA A 75 -1.46 -31.03 -7.63
CA ALA A 75 -0.98 -30.33 -6.45
C ALA A 75 -1.77 -29.04 -6.16
N LEU A 76 -2.11 -28.28 -7.20
CA LEU A 76 -2.96 -27.09 -7.08
C LEU A 76 -4.35 -27.44 -6.56
N ILE A 77 -4.93 -28.54 -7.05
CA ILE A 77 -6.22 -29.06 -6.60
C ILE A 77 -6.16 -29.47 -5.13
N ASP A 78 -5.14 -30.24 -4.70
CA ASP A 78 -5.00 -30.64 -3.29
C ASP A 78 -4.92 -29.42 -2.37
N GLU A 79 -4.11 -28.42 -2.75
CA GLU A 79 -3.95 -27.21 -1.96
C GLU A 79 -5.26 -26.41 -1.88
N TYR A 80 -5.95 -26.22 -3.00
CA TYR A 80 -7.25 -25.54 -3.02
C TYR A 80 -8.27 -26.26 -2.12
N VAL A 81 -8.41 -27.59 -2.26
CA VAL A 81 -9.34 -28.39 -1.48
C VAL A 81 -9.00 -28.32 0.01
N ARG A 82 -7.72 -28.44 0.37
CA ARG A 82 -7.24 -28.33 1.74
C ARG A 82 -7.61 -26.99 2.36
N GLN A 83 -7.35 -25.88 1.66
CA GLN A 83 -7.67 -24.54 2.16
C GLN A 83 -9.17 -24.35 2.32
N GLU A 84 -9.97 -24.78 1.35
CA GLU A 84 -11.43 -24.65 1.41
C GLU A 84 -12.02 -25.45 2.59
N VAL A 85 -11.55 -26.68 2.80
CA VAL A 85 -11.94 -27.50 3.95
C VAL A 85 -11.57 -26.81 5.27
N LEU A 86 -10.36 -26.28 5.40
CA LEU A 86 -9.93 -25.57 6.62
C LEU A 86 -10.73 -24.29 6.87
N VAL A 87 -11.03 -23.52 5.84
CA VAL A 87 -11.83 -22.29 5.97
C VAL A 87 -13.27 -22.62 6.38
N ARG A 88 -13.87 -23.66 5.79
CA ARG A 88 -15.21 -24.13 6.18
C ARG A 88 -15.23 -24.62 7.62
N GLU A 89 -14.23 -25.38 8.03
CA GLU A 89 -14.12 -25.86 9.40
C GLU A 89 -13.90 -24.72 10.39
N ALA A 90 -13.06 -23.74 10.06
CA ALA A 90 -12.88 -22.54 10.87
C ALA A 90 -14.20 -21.77 11.07
N LYS A 91 -15.00 -21.62 10.00
CA LYS A 91 -16.34 -21.02 10.07
C LYS A 91 -17.33 -21.82 10.91
N ARG A 92 -17.31 -23.15 10.77
CA ARG A 92 -18.13 -24.07 11.58
C ARG A 92 -17.82 -23.95 13.06
N LEU A 93 -16.54 -23.81 13.41
CA LEU A 93 -16.04 -23.55 14.76
C LEU A 93 -16.25 -22.10 15.21
N GLY A 94 -16.60 -21.19 14.29
CA GLY A 94 -16.79 -19.77 14.54
C GLY A 94 -15.50 -19.03 14.91
N LEU A 95 -14.33 -19.47 14.42
CA LEU A 95 -13.03 -18.88 14.73
C LEU A 95 -12.89 -17.44 14.22
N GLU A 96 -13.70 -17.04 13.24
CA GLU A 96 -13.80 -15.67 12.76
C GLU A 96 -14.59 -14.74 13.69
N LYS A 97 -15.37 -15.30 14.63
CA LYS A 97 -16.24 -14.53 15.51
C LYS A 97 -15.41 -13.90 16.63
N LYS A 98 -15.52 -12.58 16.77
CA LYS A 98 -14.86 -11.79 17.82
C LYS A 98 -13.32 -11.80 17.75
N ASP A 99 -12.73 -12.21 16.63
CA ASP A 99 -11.30 -12.06 16.37
C ASP A 99 -10.97 -10.64 15.87
N TYR A 100 -10.08 -9.94 16.58
CA TYR A 100 -9.71 -8.56 16.23
C TYR A 100 -8.82 -8.49 15.00
N VAL A 101 -7.98 -9.48 14.73
CA VAL A 101 -7.09 -9.53 13.56
C VAL A 101 -7.93 -9.64 12.28
N ILE A 102 -8.93 -10.52 12.28
CA ILE A 102 -9.87 -10.69 11.17
C ILE A 102 -10.67 -9.40 10.96
N ARG A 103 -11.21 -8.80 12.04
CA ARG A 103 -11.91 -7.50 11.97
C ARG A 103 -11.02 -6.41 11.35
N ARG A 104 -9.77 -6.28 11.81
CA ARG A 104 -8.82 -5.30 11.29
C ARG A 104 -8.51 -5.54 9.81
N ARG A 105 -8.39 -6.81 9.39
CA ARG A 105 -8.15 -7.17 8.00
C ARG A 105 -9.32 -6.81 7.08
N LEU A 106 -10.56 -6.97 7.55
CA LEU A 106 -11.76 -6.56 6.80
C LEU A 106 -11.83 -5.04 6.63
N ILE A 107 -11.50 -4.28 7.69
CA ILE A 107 -11.41 -2.80 7.62
C ILE A 107 -10.38 -2.38 6.56
N GLN A 108 -9.17 -2.94 6.61
CA GLN A 108 -8.13 -2.64 5.62
C GLN A 108 -8.57 -2.94 4.17
N LYS A 109 -9.30 -4.04 3.95
CA LYS A 109 -9.84 -4.37 2.62
C LYS A 109 -10.87 -3.35 2.15
N MET A 110 -11.73 -2.85 3.04
CA MET A 110 -12.70 -1.81 2.72
C MET A 110 -12.04 -0.46 2.44
N GLU A 111 -11.03 -0.08 3.24
CA GLU A 111 -10.22 1.13 3.01
C GLU A 111 -9.53 1.07 1.65
N PHE A 112 -8.91 -0.06 1.31
CA PHE A 112 -8.28 -0.25 0.00
C PHE A 112 -9.27 -0.11 -1.16
N LEU A 113 -10.47 -0.67 -1.05
CA LEU A 113 -11.50 -0.53 -2.08
C LEU A 113 -11.95 0.94 -2.21
N ALA A 114 -12.18 1.62 -1.09
CA ALA A 114 -12.56 3.03 -1.08
C ALA A 114 -11.50 3.91 -1.77
N ASP A 115 -10.22 3.69 -1.47
CA ASP A 115 -9.09 4.39 -2.11
C ASP A 115 -9.00 4.10 -3.62
N GLY A 116 -9.24 2.85 -4.02
CA GLY A 116 -9.22 2.43 -5.43
C GLY A 116 -10.30 3.10 -6.27
N TYR A 117 -11.53 3.20 -5.74
CA TYR A 117 -12.62 3.94 -6.39
C TYR A 117 -12.34 5.44 -6.45
N ALA A 118 -11.79 6.04 -5.39
CA ALA A 118 -11.46 7.47 -5.38
C ALA A 118 -10.43 7.83 -6.48
N LYS A 119 -9.46 6.95 -6.75
CA LYS A 119 -8.44 7.16 -7.79
C LYS A 119 -8.93 6.94 -9.21
N GLN A 120 -9.95 6.10 -9.43
CA GLN A 120 -10.56 5.91 -10.76
C GLN A 120 -11.45 7.08 -11.20
N VAL A 121 -11.92 7.91 -10.26
CA VAL A 121 -12.86 9.01 -10.55
C VAL A 121 -12.16 10.26 -11.11
N VAL A 122 -10.84 10.38 -10.95
CA VAL A 122 -10.10 11.57 -11.41
C VAL A 122 -9.20 11.20 -12.57
N ALA A 123 -9.76 11.25 -13.78
CA ALA A 123 -8.94 11.35 -14.99
C ALA A 123 -8.36 12.77 -15.01
N LEU A 124 -7.22 12.97 -14.34
CA LEU A 124 -6.51 14.24 -14.37
C LEU A 124 -5.78 14.34 -15.71
N GLU A 125 -6.08 15.36 -16.50
CA GLU A 125 -5.42 15.55 -17.80
C GLU A 125 -4.01 16.12 -17.60
N GLU A 126 -3.06 15.80 -18.48
CA GLU A 126 -1.68 16.30 -18.37
C GLU A 126 -1.62 17.84 -18.35
N ALA A 127 -2.55 18.49 -19.05
CA ALA A 127 -2.69 19.95 -19.07
C ALA A 127 -3.07 20.52 -17.69
N GLU A 128 -3.95 19.85 -16.95
CA GLU A 128 -4.37 20.26 -15.60
C GLU A 128 -3.20 20.11 -14.61
N LEU A 129 -2.43 19.02 -14.73
CA LEU A 129 -1.24 18.81 -13.93
C LEU A 129 -0.18 19.90 -14.17
N LYS A 130 0.05 20.28 -15.44
CA LYS A 130 0.98 21.37 -15.79
C LYS A 130 0.51 22.72 -15.26
N ALA A 131 -0.80 23.00 -15.35
CA ALA A 131 -1.38 24.23 -14.82
C ALA A 131 -1.21 24.30 -13.30
N TYR A 132 -1.55 23.23 -12.58
CA TYR A 132 -1.38 23.13 -11.14
C TYR A 132 0.09 23.30 -10.73
N TYR A 133 1.00 22.60 -11.41
CA TYR A 133 2.44 22.70 -11.15
C TYR A 133 2.95 24.13 -11.36
N ALA A 134 2.54 24.80 -12.44
CA ALA A 134 2.92 26.18 -12.72
C ALA A 134 2.40 27.15 -11.65
N GLU A 135 1.18 26.94 -11.14
CA GLU A 135 0.58 27.74 -10.07
C GLU A 135 1.27 27.53 -8.70
N HIS A 136 1.78 26.33 -8.45
CA HIS A 136 2.36 25.92 -7.16
C HIS A 136 3.88 25.76 -7.20
N LEU A 137 4.57 26.39 -8.17
CA LEU A 137 6.02 26.23 -8.36
C LEU A 137 6.84 26.41 -7.08
N VAL A 138 6.41 27.34 -6.20
CA VAL A 138 7.08 27.65 -4.93
C VAL A 138 7.09 26.45 -3.98
N ASP A 139 6.04 25.63 -3.96
CA ASP A 139 5.93 24.43 -3.10
C ASP A 139 6.90 23.31 -3.54
N TYR A 140 7.40 23.39 -4.77
CA TYR A 140 8.33 22.44 -5.37
C TYR A 140 9.76 22.98 -5.46
N LEU A 141 10.03 24.19 -4.94
CA LEU A 141 11.38 24.72 -4.86
C LEU A 141 12.16 24.00 -3.76
N VAL A 142 13.36 23.52 -4.12
CA VAL A 142 14.35 23.10 -3.12
C VAL A 142 15.15 24.34 -2.75
N GLU A 143 15.16 24.70 -1.47
CA GLU A 143 15.95 25.83 -0.97
C GLU A 143 17.41 25.71 -1.42
N PRO A 144 18.02 26.80 -1.91
CA PRO A 144 19.43 26.78 -2.26
C PRO A 144 20.25 26.46 -1.00
N LYS A 145 21.17 25.51 -1.14
CA LYS A 145 22.08 25.11 -0.08
C LYS A 145 23.49 25.58 -0.43
N ILE A 146 24.15 26.17 0.55
CA ILE A 146 25.52 26.67 0.42
C ILE A 146 26.41 25.87 1.37
N THR A 147 27.57 25.46 0.85
CA THR A 147 28.65 24.87 1.64
C THR A 147 29.84 25.82 1.59
N PHE A 148 30.27 26.32 2.75
CA PHE A 148 31.38 27.27 2.84
C PHE A 148 32.18 27.10 4.13
N THR A 149 33.47 27.39 4.05
CA THR A 149 34.38 27.39 5.20
C THR A 149 35.02 28.76 5.31
N HIS A 150 35.47 29.11 6.51
CA HIS A 150 36.23 30.33 6.73
C HIS A 150 37.55 30.03 7.43
N VAL A 151 38.55 30.84 7.12
CA VAL A 151 39.87 30.81 7.74
C VAL A 151 40.00 32.07 8.58
N PHE A 152 40.23 31.88 9.87
CA PHE A 152 40.28 32.95 10.85
C PHE A 152 41.73 33.37 11.09
N ILE A 153 41.99 34.67 11.26
CA ILE A 153 43.29 35.23 11.65
C ILE A 153 43.06 35.99 12.96
N ASP A 154 43.80 35.65 14.02
CA ASP A 154 43.59 36.21 15.36
C ASP A 154 44.25 37.59 15.48
N PRO A 155 43.49 38.69 15.64
CA PRO A 155 44.04 40.04 15.72
C PRO A 155 44.89 40.28 16.97
N ARG A 156 44.93 39.34 17.92
CA ARG A 156 45.81 39.41 19.10
C ARG A 156 47.21 38.84 18.83
N LYS A 157 47.40 38.11 17.73
CA LYS A 157 48.67 37.50 17.35
C LYS A 157 49.38 38.23 16.21
N HIS A 158 48.63 39.04 15.46
CA HIS A 158 49.13 39.81 14.32
C HIS A 158 48.94 41.30 14.63
N SER A 159 49.95 42.11 14.35
CA SER A 159 49.79 43.58 14.44
C SER A 159 48.85 44.09 13.35
N ALA A 160 48.28 45.28 13.55
CA ALA A 160 47.33 45.86 12.59
C ALA A 160 47.94 46.01 11.17
N ASP A 161 49.23 46.32 11.08
CA ASP A 161 49.96 46.48 9.82
C ASP A 161 50.29 45.14 9.14
N GLU A 162 50.32 44.03 9.89
CA GLU A 162 50.61 42.67 9.38
C GLU A 162 49.34 41.90 9.02
N MET A 163 48.17 42.35 9.49
CA MET A 163 46.91 41.62 9.35
C MET A 163 46.47 41.51 7.89
N ASP A 164 46.51 42.61 7.15
CA ASP A 164 46.13 42.62 5.72
C ASP A 164 47.09 41.76 4.89
N ILE A 165 48.39 41.83 5.19
CA ILE A 165 49.42 41.02 4.54
C ILE A 165 49.17 39.53 4.79
N GLU A 166 48.83 39.15 6.01
CA GLU A 166 48.60 37.76 6.36
C GLU A 166 47.30 37.22 5.73
N VAL A 167 46.23 38.03 5.70
CA VAL A 167 44.97 37.68 5.03
C VAL A 167 45.19 37.46 3.53
N ASP A 168 45.92 38.36 2.87
CA ASP A 168 46.23 38.24 1.45
C ASP A 168 47.11 37.01 1.18
N ARG A 169 48.15 36.80 1.98
CA ARG A 169 49.05 35.64 1.87
C ARG A 169 48.29 34.32 2.00
N VAL A 170 47.41 34.21 3.00
CA VAL A 170 46.57 33.02 3.21
C VAL A 170 45.57 32.87 2.06
N GLY A 171 44.91 33.95 1.65
CA GLY A 171 43.98 33.95 0.52
C GLY A 171 44.60 33.50 -0.80
N GLU A 172 45.80 33.99 -1.12
CA GLU A 172 46.57 33.56 -2.28
C GLU A 172 46.98 32.10 -2.18
N THR A 173 47.44 31.65 -1.00
CA THR A 173 47.81 30.24 -0.78
C THR A 173 46.63 29.31 -1.01
N LEU A 174 45.46 29.64 -0.45
CA LEU A 174 44.24 28.84 -0.60
C LEU A 174 43.82 28.75 -2.07
N LYS A 175 43.88 29.86 -2.81
CA LYS A 175 43.54 29.91 -4.25
C LYS A 175 44.56 29.14 -5.10
N ALA A 176 45.86 29.40 -4.90
CA ALA A 176 46.94 28.82 -5.70
C ALA A 176 47.05 27.30 -5.51
N GLN A 177 46.84 26.81 -4.28
CA GLN A 177 46.90 25.39 -3.97
C GLN A 177 45.55 24.68 -4.15
N SER A 178 44.48 25.43 -4.49
CA SER A 178 43.11 24.89 -4.60
C SER A 178 42.73 24.05 -3.38
N VAL A 179 43.01 24.58 -2.19
CA VAL A 179 42.89 23.84 -0.93
C VAL A 179 41.45 23.36 -0.74
N PRO A 180 41.23 22.05 -0.48
CA PRO A 180 39.90 21.55 -0.21
C PRO A 180 39.28 22.23 1.01
N PHE A 181 37.96 22.38 0.97
CA PHE A 181 37.16 22.94 2.06
C PHE A 181 37.50 22.36 3.44
N SER A 182 37.78 21.05 3.52
CA SER A 182 38.11 20.35 4.78
C SER A 182 39.45 20.77 5.37
N ASP A 183 40.37 21.26 4.53
CA ASP A 183 41.75 21.58 4.89
C ASP A 183 42.00 23.07 5.05
N ALA A 184 41.15 23.94 4.47
CA ALA A 184 41.29 25.38 4.53
C ALA A 184 41.46 25.94 5.97
N PRO A 185 40.73 25.48 7.01
CA PRO A 185 40.92 25.99 8.37
C PRO A 185 42.32 25.77 8.96
N LYS A 186 43.14 24.88 8.38
CA LYS A 186 44.52 24.62 8.81
C LYS A 186 45.50 25.74 8.41
N HIS A 187 45.08 26.63 7.51
CA HIS A 187 45.92 27.71 6.98
C HIS A 187 45.80 29.03 7.75
N GLY A 188 45.02 29.06 8.84
CA GLY A 188 44.89 30.23 9.71
C GLY A 188 45.00 29.88 11.19
N ASP A 189 44.59 30.82 12.02
CA ASP A 189 44.54 30.67 13.46
C ASP A 189 43.36 29.83 13.94
N ARG A 190 43.52 29.25 15.14
CA ARG A 190 42.47 28.49 15.80
C ARG A 190 41.26 29.38 16.09
N PHE A 191 40.17 29.14 15.37
CA PHE A 191 38.86 29.68 15.71
C PHE A 191 38.19 28.82 16.80
N PRO A 192 37.64 29.39 17.89
CA PRO A 192 37.02 28.61 18.96
C PRO A 192 35.71 27.90 18.58
N PHE A 193 35.07 28.30 17.49
CA PHE A 193 33.75 27.81 17.07
C PHE A 193 33.80 27.07 15.73
N HIS A 194 32.61 26.86 15.15
CA HIS A 194 32.47 26.12 13.90
C HIS A 194 33.07 26.88 12.70
N VAL A 195 33.76 26.14 11.85
CA VAL A 195 34.47 26.68 10.67
C VAL A 195 33.95 26.11 9.36
N ASN A 196 33.33 24.94 9.36
CA ASN A 196 32.96 24.19 8.14
C ASN A 196 31.45 24.02 8.03
N TYR A 197 30.80 24.85 7.23
CA TYR A 197 29.35 24.84 7.05
C TYR A 197 28.99 24.04 5.81
N VAL A 198 28.24 22.94 6.00
CA VAL A 198 27.79 22.06 4.92
C VAL A 198 26.27 22.17 4.78
N ASP A 199 25.80 22.30 3.54
CA ASP A 199 24.39 22.28 3.16
C ASP A 199 23.51 23.24 3.98
N LYS A 200 24.00 24.45 4.24
CA LYS A 200 23.23 25.49 4.92
C LYS A 200 22.25 26.12 3.94
N SER A 201 20.97 26.12 4.28
CA SER A 201 19.99 27.00 3.64
C SER A 201 19.87 28.32 4.42
N ASP A 202 19.44 29.37 3.74
CA ASP A 202 19.04 30.63 4.37
C ASP A 202 17.77 30.36 5.18
N ALA A 203 17.90 30.22 6.50
CA ALA A 203 16.80 30.08 7.44
C ALA A 203 16.25 31.45 7.87
#